data_AF-A0A3M6G2U2-F1
#
_entry.id   AF-A0A3M6G2U2-F1
#
_cell.length_a   1.000
_cell.length_b   1.000
_cell.length_c   1.000
_cell.angle_alpha   90.00
_cell.angle_beta   90.00
_cell.angle_gamma   90.00
#
_symmetry.space_group_name_H-M   'P 1'
#
loop_
_entity.id
_entity.type
_entity.pdbx_description
1 polymer ?
#
loop_
_entity_poly.entity_id
_entity_poly.type
_entity_poly.pdbx_seq_one_letter_code
_entity_poly.pdbx_strand_id
1 'polypeptide(L)'
;VDALREAVLTHDVVHADETPVQMLTPGAKKTHRAYVWAYATSQFSELAAVVYDFSPSRAGEHARNFLGNWNGKLVCDDFAGYKAGFELGVTEIGCMAHARRKFFDLHATNKSQ
;
A
#
# COMPACT_ATOMS: atom_id res chain seq x y z
N VAL A 1 5.65 4.19 -17.05
CA VAL A 1 5.30 3.70 -15.69
C VAL A 1 5.31 2.18 -15.67
N ASP A 2 4.74 1.55 -16.70
CA ASP A 2 4.65 0.10 -16.87
C ASP A 2 5.99 -0.63 -16.66
N ALA A 3 7.09 -0.19 -17.28
CA ALA A 3 8.38 -0.87 -17.14
C ALA A 3 8.89 -0.96 -15.69
N LEU A 4 8.68 0.10 -14.88
CA LEU A 4 9.10 0.08 -13.47
C LEU A 4 8.16 -0.78 -12.62
N ARG A 5 6.85 -0.77 -12.94
CA ARG A 5 5.89 -1.70 -12.34
C ARG A 5 6.31 -3.14 -12.61
N GLU A 6 6.58 -3.51 -13.86
CA GLU A 6 7.03 -4.87 -14.20
C GLU A 6 8.29 -5.24 -13.43
N ALA A 7 9.29 -4.34 -13.35
CA ALA A 7 10.52 -4.57 -12.59
C ALA A 7 10.26 -4.75 -11.07
N VAL A 8 9.32 -4.00 -10.48
CA VAL A 8 8.91 -4.22 -9.08
C VAL A 8 8.28 -5.61 -8.93
N LEU A 9 7.40 -5.99 -9.85
CA LEU A 9 6.68 -7.27 -9.80
C LEU A 9 7.53 -8.49 -10.17
N THR A 10 8.79 -8.34 -10.60
CA THR A 10 9.72 -9.48 -10.68
C THR A 10 10.26 -9.89 -9.31
N HIS A 11 10.01 -9.13 -8.25
CA HIS A 11 10.52 -9.42 -6.90
C HIS A 11 9.53 -10.27 -6.10
N ASP A 12 10.06 -11.18 -5.27
CA ASP A 12 9.26 -12.05 -4.40
C ASP A 12 8.61 -11.31 -3.22
N VAL A 13 9.12 -10.12 -2.87
CA VAL A 13 8.66 -9.31 -1.74
C VAL A 13 8.42 -7.89 -2.24
N VAL A 14 7.20 -7.41 -2.03
CA VAL A 14 6.79 -6.02 -2.34
C VAL A 14 6.17 -5.42 -1.09
N HIS A 15 6.52 -4.18 -0.79
CA HIS A 15 5.89 -3.39 0.25
C HIS A 15 4.77 -2.56 -0.36
N ALA A 16 3.61 -2.52 0.29
CA ALA A 16 2.49 -1.67 -0.11
C ALA A 16 2.01 -0.79 1.04
N ASP A 17 1.67 0.46 0.71
CA ASP A 17 1.01 1.41 1.61
C ASP A 17 0.11 2.35 0.80
N GLU A 18 -1.00 2.77 1.38
CA GLU A 18 -1.93 3.71 0.77
C GLU A 18 -2.14 4.94 1.66
N THR A 19 -1.57 6.05 1.22
CA THR A 19 -1.60 7.31 1.98
C THR A 19 -2.72 8.21 1.44
N PRO A 20 -3.65 8.70 2.29
CA PRO A 20 -4.70 9.60 1.86
C PRO A 20 -4.14 10.97 1.47
N VAL A 21 -4.65 11.54 0.39
CA VAL A 21 -4.33 12.89 -0.10
C VAL A 21 -5.61 13.68 -0.41
N GLN A 22 -5.54 15.01 -0.31
CA GLN A 22 -6.66 15.88 -0.67
C GLN A 22 -6.55 16.29 -2.15
N MET A 23 -7.45 15.77 -2.97
CA MET A 23 -7.54 16.10 -4.39
C MET A 23 -8.57 17.22 -4.60
N LEU A 24 -8.22 18.26 -5.36
CA LEU A 24 -9.20 19.28 -5.75
C LEU A 24 -10.30 18.65 -6.62
N THR A 25 -11.55 19.05 -6.40
CA THR A 25 -12.68 18.70 -7.29
C THR A 25 -13.11 19.96 -8.05
N PRO A 26 -12.62 20.16 -9.30
CA PRO A 26 -12.93 21.35 -10.08
C PRO A 26 -14.44 21.55 -10.20
N GLY A 27 -14.89 22.80 -10.05
CA GLY A 27 -16.32 23.15 -10.07
C GLY A 27 -17.07 22.97 -8.75
N ALA A 28 -16.57 22.17 -7.80
CA ALA A 28 -17.26 21.89 -6.53
C ALA A 28 -16.82 22.77 -5.34
N LYS A 29 -15.74 23.57 -5.49
CA LYS A 29 -15.09 24.33 -4.40
C LYS A 29 -14.79 23.50 -3.14
N LYS A 30 -14.56 22.20 -3.31
CA LYS A 30 -14.29 21.21 -2.25
C LYS A 30 -13.13 20.31 -2.67
N THR A 31 -12.57 19.62 -1.68
CA THR A 31 -11.60 18.55 -1.88
C THR A 31 -12.24 17.17 -1.73
N HIS A 32 -11.77 16.23 -2.53
CA HIS A 32 -12.08 14.82 -2.45
C HIS A 32 -10.92 14.07 -1.79
N ARG A 33 -11.19 13.11 -0.91
CA ARG A 33 -10.15 12.27 -0.31
C ARG A 33 -9.74 11.18 -1.30
N ALA A 34 -8.60 11.37 -1.94
CA ALA A 34 -7.98 10.42 -2.85
C ALA A 34 -6.80 9.71 -2.14
N TYR A 35 -6.10 8.83 -2.85
CA TYR A 35 -5.04 8.00 -2.28
C TYR A 35 -3.86 7.92 -3.24
N VAL A 36 -2.66 7.94 -2.66
CA VAL A 36 -1.43 7.55 -3.35
C VAL A 36 -1.03 6.19 -2.80
N TRP A 37 -1.04 5.18 -3.66
CA TRP A 37 -0.58 3.83 -3.38
C TRP A 37 0.90 3.74 -3.71
N ALA A 38 1.71 3.32 -2.76
CA ALA A 38 3.14 3.12 -2.94
C ALA A 38 3.44 1.64 -2.98
N TYR A 39 4.15 1.19 -4.02
CA TYR A 39 4.67 -0.17 -4.15
C TYR A 39 6.19 -0.11 -4.24
N ALA A 40 6.88 -0.66 -3.25
CA ALA A 40 8.32 -0.58 -3.15
C ALA A 40 8.98 -1.96 -3.10
N THR A 41 10.16 -2.06 -3.69
CA THR A 41 11.04 -3.21 -3.49
C THR A 41 11.55 -3.23 -2.05
N SER A 42 12.03 -4.40 -1.62
CA SER A 42 12.65 -4.53 -0.29
C SER A 42 13.99 -3.80 -0.23
N GLN A 43 14.40 -3.35 0.96
CA GLN A 43 15.75 -2.83 1.19
C GLN A 43 16.88 -3.83 0.87
N PHE A 44 16.54 -5.12 0.77
CA PHE A 44 17.46 -6.20 0.43
C PHE A 44 17.53 -6.47 -1.08
N SER A 45 16.71 -5.79 -1.89
CA SER A 45 16.72 -5.90 -3.34
C SER A 45 17.83 -5.04 -3.94
N GLU A 46 18.51 -5.53 -4.99
CA GLU A 46 19.52 -4.74 -5.71
C GLU A 46 18.89 -3.50 -6.37
N LEU A 47 17.65 -3.65 -6.87
CA LEU A 47 16.86 -2.55 -7.39
C LEU A 47 16.17 -1.81 -6.23
N ALA A 48 16.56 -0.56 -6.00
CA ALA A 48 15.80 0.36 -5.16
C ALA A 48 14.74 1.07 -6.02
N ALA A 49 13.48 0.62 -5.92
CA ALA A 49 12.38 1.16 -6.73
C ALA A 49 11.13 1.39 -5.89
N VAL A 50 10.41 2.46 -6.25
CA VAL A 50 9.05 2.73 -5.77
C VAL A 50 8.19 3.18 -6.94
N VAL A 51 6.98 2.63 -7.03
CA VAL A 51 5.94 3.14 -7.93
C VAL A 51 4.86 3.77 -7.09
N TYR A 52 4.48 5.00 -7.44
CA TYR A 52 3.34 5.69 -6.87
C TYR A 52 2.18 5.63 -7.86
N ASP A 53 1.10 4.99 -7.46
CA ASP A 53 -0.14 4.89 -8.23
C ASP A 53 -1.24 5.72 -7.57
N PHE A 54 -1.80 6.67 -8.31
CA PHE A 54 -2.83 7.55 -7.79
C PHE A 54 -4.21 6.96 -8.04
N SER A 55 -5.05 6.96 -7.01
CA SER A 55 -6.43 6.52 -7.12
C SER A 55 -7.40 7.48 -6.44
N PRO A 56 -8.59 7.72 -7.04
CA PRO A 56 -9.63 8.50 -6.38
C PRO A 56 -10.20 7.79 -5.15
N SER A 57 -9.96 6.50 -4.90
CA SER A 57 -10.53 5.81 -3.73
C SER A 57 -9.53 4.86 -3.04
N ARG A 58 -9.89 4.39 -1.83
CA ARG A 58 -9.14 3.36 -1.09
C ARG A 58 -9.64 1.95 -1.40
N ALA A 59 -10.33 1.75 -2.52
CA ALA A 59 -10.89 0.44 -2.83
C ALA A 59 -9.75 -0.57 -3.05
N GLY A 60 -9.90 -1.78 -2.51
CA GLY A 60 -8.91 -2.84 -2.69
C GLY A 60 -8.67 -3.25 -4.14
N GLU A 61 -9.56 -2.88 -5.05
CA GLU A 61 -9.38 -3.10 -6.49
C GLU A 61 -8.13 -2.42 -7.05
N HIS A 62 -7.72 -1.26 -6.51
CA HIS A 62 -6.53 -0.54 -6.98
C HIS A 62 -5.27 -1.37 -6.74
N ALA A 63 -5.15 -1.96 -5.55
CA ALA A 63 -4.07 -2.88 -5.25
C ALA A 63 -4.11 -4.14 -6.11
N ARG A 64 -5.29 -4.73 -6.35
CA ARG A 64 -5.39 -5.91 -7.23
C ARG A 64 -5.06 -5.60 -8.69
N ASN A 65 -5.46 -4.44 -9.19
CA ASN A 65 -5.14 -4.01 -10.55
C ASN A 65 -3.63 -3.76 -10.68
N PHE A 66 -3.00 -3.13 -9.68
CA PHE A 66 -1.57 -2.93 -9.67
C PHE A 66 -0.81 -4.26 -9.62
N LEU A 67 -1.16 -5.18 -8.73
CA LEU A 67 -0.45 -6.45 -8.56
C LEU A 67 -0.75 -7.44 -9.71
N GLY A 68 -1.93 -7.35 -10.33
CA GLY A 68 -2.34 -8.24 -11.42
C GLY A 68 -2.25 -9.72 -11.02
N ASN A 69 -1.47 -10.49 -11.78
CA ASN A 69 -1.24 -11.91 -11.53
C ASN A 69 -0.02 -12.19 -10.63
N TRP A 70 0.60 -11.15 -10.06
CA TRP A 70 1.73 -11.32 -9.14
C TRP A 70 1.31 -12.10 -7.90
N ASN A 71 2.13 -13.07 -7.52
CA ASN A 71 1.82 -14.02 -6.45
C ASN A 71 3.01 -14.20 -5.50
N GLY A 72 3.45 -13.09 -4.90
CA GLY A 72 4.56 -13.06 -3.95
C GLY A 72 4.11 -12.73 -2.52
N LYS A 73 5.03 -12.17 -1.73
CA LYS A 73 4.82 -11.80 -0.32
C LYS A 73 4.62 -10.30 -0.19
N LEU A 74 3.41 -9.88 0.19
CA LEU A 74 3.05 -8.48 0.31
C LEU A 74 3.23 -8.01 1.76
N VAL A 75 4.14 -7.06 1.98
CA VAL A 75 4.30 -6.39 3.28
C VAL A 75 3.37 -5.19 3.34
N CYS A 76 2.32 -5.27 4.17
CA CYS A 76 1.29 -4.22 4.29
C CYS A 76 0.79 -4.05 5.73
N ASP A 77 -0.08 -3.07 5.96
CA ASP A 77 -0.63 -2.72 7.29
C ASP A 77 -1.84 -3.57 7.72
N ASP A 78 -2.18 -4.61 6.95
CA ASP A 78 -3.40 -5.41 7.11
C ASP A 78 -4.72 -4.63 6.89
N PHE A 79 -4.69 -3.62 6.02
CA PHE A 79 -5.92 -2.99 5.56
C PHE A 79 -6.80 -4.01 4.79
N ALA A 80 -8.11 -4.02 5.12
CA ALA A 80 -9.11 -4.90 4.52
C ALA A 80 -9.14 -4.90 2.97
N GLY A 81 -8.69 -3.81 2.33
CA GLY A 81 -8.57 -3.73 0.87
C GLY A 81 -7.63 -4.78 0.25
N TYR A 82 -6.66 -5.28 1.00
CA TYR A 82 -5.72 -6.31 0.52
C TYR A 82 -6.27 -7.73 0.61
N LYS A 83 -7.28 -8.01 1.45
CA LYS A 83 -7.72 -9.38 1.79
C LYS A 83 -8.13 -10.22 0.59
N ALA A 84 -8.87 -9.64 -0.36
CA ALA A 84 -9.23 -10.33 -1.60
C ALA A 84 -8.02 -10.73 -2.46
N GLY A 85 -6.90 -10.00 -2.38
CA GLY A 85 -5.65 -10.39 -3.03
C GLY A 85 -5.01 -11.62 -2.38
N PHE A 86 -5.15 -11.76 -1.06
CA PHE A 86 -4.61 -12.92 -0.34
C PHE A 86 -5.37 -14.21 -0.67
N GLU A 87 -6.68 -14.12 -0.83
CA GLU A 87 -7.52 -15.23 -1.29
C GLU A 87 -7.16 -15.68 -2.73
N LEU A 88 -6.51 -14.82 -3.51
CA LEU A 88 -6.05 -15.08 -4.88
C LEU A 88 -4.60 -15.57 -4.95
N GLY A 89 -3.93 -15.76 -3.81
CA GLY A 89 -2.61 -16.39 -3.71
C GLY A 89 -1.55 -15.54 -3.01
N VAL A 90 -1.69 -14.21 -3.00
CA VAL A 90 -0.69 -13.32 -2.41
C VAL A 90 -0.49 -13.67 -0.93
N THR A 91 0.77 -13.88 -0.53
CA THR A 91 1.10 -14.18 0.87
C THR A 91 1.14 -12.89 1.68
N GLU A 92 0.29 -12.80 2.71
CA GLU A 92 0.22 -11.67 3.63
C GLU A 92 1.43 -11.64 4.59
N ILE A 93 2.11 -10.50 4.68
CA ILE A 93 3.16 -10.22 5.66
C ILE A 93 2.84 -8.91 6.40
N GLY A 94 2.76 -8.97 7.73
CA GLY A 94 2.48 -7.78 8.55
C GLY A 94 3.64 -6.78 8.58
N CYS A 95 3.34 -5.50 8.34
CA CYS A 95 4.32 -4.43 8.40
C CYS A 95 4.65 -4.03 9.86
N MET A 96 5.88 -4.33 10.30
CA MET A 96 6.34 -3.99 11.66
C MET A 96 6.40 -2.48 11.94
N ALA A 97 6.60 -1.65 10.92
CA ALA A 97 6.56 -0.19 11.09
C ALA A 97 5.13 0.30 11.44
N HIS A 98 4.10 -0.31 10.84
CA HIS A 98 2.71 -0.03 11.17
C HIS A 98 2.34 -0.53 12.57
N ALA A 99 2.74 -1.75 12.92
CA ALA A 99 2.53 -2.29 14.26
C ALA A 99 3.18 -1.41 15.34
N ARG A 100 4.47 -1.05 15.17
CA ARG A 100 5.21 -0.19 16.10
C ARG A 100 4.55 1.16 16.30
N ARG A 101 4.04 1.80 15.24
CA ARG A 101 3.38 3.11 15.31
C ARG A 101 2.19 3.07 16.27
N LYS A 102 1.35 2.04 16.18
CA LYS A 102 0.18 1.89 17.06
C LYS A 102 0.56 1.71 18.53
N PHE A 103 1.58 0.90 18.83
CA PHE A 103 2.09 0.77 20.20
C PHE A 103 2.68 2.08 20.74
N PHE A 104 3.40 2.81 19.88
CA PHE A 104 3.95 4.11 20.25
C PHE A 104 2.84 5.14 20.51
N ASP A 105 1.80 5.20 19.68
CA ASP A 105 0.66 6.12 19.87
C ASP A 105 -0.03 5.87 21.22
N LEU A 106 -0.21 4.60 21.60
CA LEU A 106 -0.75 4.24 22.92
C LEU A 106 0.17 4.70 24.06
N HIS A 107 1.47 4.45 23.95
CA HIS A 107 2.47 4.88 24.93
C HIS A 107 2.49 6.41 25.09
N ALA A 108 2.56 7.15 23.97
CA ALA A 108 2.64 8.60 23.96
C ALA A 108 1.36 9.27 24.49
N THR A 109 0.20 8.62 24.31
CA THR A 109 -1.09 9.17 24.78
C THR A 109 -1.47 8.71 26.19
N ASN A 110 -0.71 7.80 26.82
CA ASN A 110 -1.03 7.19 28.12
C ASN A 110 -2.46 6.61 28.20
N LYS A 111 -3.03 6.25 27.05
CA LYS A 111 -4.35 5.62 26.98
C LYS A 111 -4.15 4.11 26.95
N SER A 112 -4.51 3.45 28.05
CA SER A 112 -4.91 2.04 28.00
C SER A 112 -6.16 1.97 27.11
N GLN A 113 -6.19 1.02 26.16
CA GLN A 113 -7.47 0.59 25.57
C GLN A 113 -8.31 -0.10 26.65
#